data_AF-A0AAW2DPJ9-F1
#
_entry.id   AF-A0AAW2DPJ9-F1
#
_cell.length_a   1.000
_cell.length_b   1.000
_cell.length_c   1.000
_cell.angle_alpha   90.00
_cell.angle_beta   90.00
_cell.angle_gamma   90.00
#
_symmetry.space_group_name_H-M   'P 1'
#
loop_
_entity.id
_entity.type
_entity.pdbx_description
1 polymer ?
#
loop_
_entity_poly.entity_id
_entity_poly.type
_entity_poly.pdbx_seq_one_letter_code
_entity_poly.pdbx_strand_id
1 'polypeptide(L)'
;MLFLVMMEVFSKMMKRVEDEEYILHVRMLLLCFQALIGLKVKALKSEMVPIGEVQNIHVLAESLGCRIGSLPMTYLGMPLGAFHKSSTIRNPILQKIEHKLAEWQNLYLSKGGRLTLLKSTLSSLPIHFLSLFTIPTHVANKIEKLQRNFLWGDSKTHLVEWDKVCAPLENGGLGVRKSTTFNKTLLGKWLWRFGAEETRLWRRVVALKFGEEWGGWTSKLDREVHGCGLWRSIRMGWEVFSENIRFEAMGRAATSLSKLADTAREELPSTMAAIRLSGMEISDLTLEQSVLSQEIADGVSKSTQAVQAPEAGIRQIGAVARQQTISMIQKRASLPIISLQPVVAGAAKKTSHAVGQATKTLMNMIFRGEFSSESEDDSGHIAVNIDISFK
;
A
#
# COMPACT_ATOMS: atom_id res chain seq x y z
N MET A 1 -26.00 -27.41 0.08
CA MET A 1 -25.08 -26.95 -0.99
C MET A 1 -25.80 -26.54 -2.28
N LEU A 2 -26.62 -27.41 -2.89
CA LEU A 2 -27.17 -27.23 -4.26
C LEU A 2 -27.73 -25.82 -4.58
N PHE A 3 -28.48 -25.20 -3.66
CA PHE A 3 -28.96 -23.82 -3.80
C PHE A 3 -27.84 -22.78 -3.96
N LEU A 4 -26.74 -22.88 -3.20
CA LEU A 4 -25.62 -21.94 -3.28
C LEU A 4 -24.85 -22.08 -4.60
N VAL A 5 -24.65 -23.32 -5.06
CA VAL A 5 -24.00 -23.59 -6.36
C VAL A 5 -24.85 -23.00 -7.50
N MET A 6 -26.16 -23.23 -7.49
CA MET A 6 -27.08 -22.64 -8.45
C MET A 6 -27.08 -21.11 -8.40
N MET A 7 -27.09 -20.50 -7.22
CA MET A 7 -27.04 -19.04 -7.07
C MET A 7 -25.70 -18.44 -7.50
N GLU A 8 -24.58 -19.17 -7.38
CA GLU A 8 -23.28 -18.71 -7.88
C GLU A 8 -23.18 -18.82 -9.41
N VAL A 9 -23.70 -19.89 -10.01
CA VAL A 9 -23.84 -20.02 -11.47
C VAL A 9 -24.72 -18.90 -12.01
N PHE A 10 -25.89 -18.66 -11.40
CA PHE A 10 -26.79 -17.56 -11.73
C PHE A 10 -26.09 -16.19 -11.62
N SER A 11 -25.36 -15.95 -10.52
CA SER A 11 -24.57 -14.72 -10.29
C SER A 11 -23.41 -14.53 -11.29
N LYS A 12 -22.86 -15.61 -11.85
CA LYS A 12 -21.85 -15.57 -12.92
C LYS A 12 -22.49 -15.28 -14.29
N MET A 13 -23.65 -15.86 -14.59
CA MET A 13 -24.40 -15.60 -15.83
C MET A 13 -24.98 -14.17 -15.88
N MET A 14 -25.53 -13.68 -14.77
CA MET A 14 -26.09 -12.32 -14.65
C MET A 14 -25.08 -11.18 -14.87
N LYS A 15 -23.79 -11.48 -15.07
CA LYS A 15 -22.73 -10.52 -15.41
C LYS A 15 -22.45 -10.37 -16.91
N ARG A 16 -23.19 -11.09 -17.77
CA ARG A 16 -23.04 -11.07 -19.23
C ARG A 16 -24.39 -10.87 -19.96
N VAL A 17 -25.33 -10.19 -19.32
CA VAL A 17 -26.68 -10.00 -19.86
C VAL A 17 -26.68 -8.78 -20.77
N GLU A 18 -26.28 -9.01 -22.02
CA GLU A 18 -26.27 -8.01 -23.10
C GLU A 18 -27.22 -8.46 -24.23
N ASP A 19 -27.15 -9.73 -24.66
CA ASP A 19 -28.01 -10.29 -25.72
C ASP A 19 -29.26 -11.05 -25.22
N GLU A 20 -30.25 -11.18 -26.10
CA GLU A 20 -31.51 -11.91 -25.86
C GLU A 20 -31.29 -13.39 -25.55
N GLU A 21 -30.30 -14.04 -26.19
CA GLU A 21 -29.96 -15.44 -25.93
C GLU A 21 -29.61 -15.68 -24.44
N TYR A 22 -28.96 -14.72 -23.77
CA TYR A 22 -28.63 -14.86 -22.35
C TYR A 22 -29.88 -14.86 -21.46
N ILE A 23 -30.93 -14.10 -21.82
CA ILE A 23 -32.21 -14.15 -21.11
C ILE A 23 -32.90 -15.51 -21.29
N LEU A 24 -32.83 -16.10 -22.49
CA LEU A 24 -33.34 -17.45 -22.71
C LEU A 24 -32.57 -18.49 -21.88
N HIS A 25 -31.24 -18.41 -21.82
CA HIS A 25 -30.41 -19.26 -20.95
C HIS A 25 -30.76 -19.09 -19.47
N VAL A 26 -31.03 -17.86 -19.00
CA VAL A 26 -31.47 -17.58 -17.62
C VAL A 26 -32.86 -18.19 -17.36
N ARG A 27 -33.81 -18.09 -18.30
CA ARG A 27 -35.13 -18.77 -18.18
C ARG A 27 -34.97 -20.29 -18.11
N MET A 28 -34.15 -20.89 -18.96
CA MET A 28 -33.90 -22.33 -18.93
C MET A 28 -33.24 -22.76 -17.62
N LEU A 29 -32.29 -22.00 -17.07
CA LEU A 29 -31.70 -22.27 -15.75
C LEU A 29 -32.75 -22.20 -14.63
N LEU A 30 -33.67 -21.21 -14.67
CA LEU A 30 -34.75 -21.09 -13.68
C LEU A 30 -35.77 -22.24 -13.79
N LEU A 31 -36.05 -22.74 -14.99
CA LEU A 31 -36.89 -23.92 -15.21
C LEU A 31 -36.20 -25.21 -14.70
N CYS A 32 -34.90 -25.39 -14.96
CA CYS A 32 -34.12 -26.49 -14.41
C CYS A 32 -34.03 -26.43 -12.88
N PHE A 33 -33.87 -25.23 -12.29
CA PHE A 33 -33.92 -25.01 -10.84
C PHE A 33 -35.29 -25.40 -10.27
N GLN A 34 -36.39 -25.01 -10.92
CA GLN A 34 -37.74 -25.42 -10.53
C GLN A 34 -37.93 -26.94 -10.60
N ALA A 35 -37.41 -27.60 -11.64
CA ALA A 35 -37.51 -29.06 -11.81
C ALA A 35 -36.69 -29.83 -10.76
N LEU A 36 -35.48 -29.36 -10.44
CA LEU A 36 -34.55 -30.03 -9.50
C LEU A 36 -34.88 -29.80 -8.03
N ILE A 37 -35.49 -28.66 -7.67
CA ILE A 37 -35.68 -28.22 -6.27
C ILE A 37 -37.17 -28.00 -5.93
N GLY A 38 -38.08 -28.07 -6.92
CA GLY A 38 -39.52 -27.85 -6.73
C GLY A 38 -39.94 -26.39 -6.52
N LEU A 39 -38.98 -25.46 -6.45
CA LEU A 39 -39.23 -24.05 -6.16
C LEU A 39 -39.56 -23.25 -7.43
N LYS A 40 -40.86 -23.03 -7.67
CA LYS A 40 -41.38 -22.22 -8.78
C LYS A 40 -41.18 -20.72 -8.59
N VAL A 41 -40.59 -20.07 -9.59
CA VAL A 41 -40.49 -18.60 -9.68
C VAL A 41 -41.90 -18.00 -9.77
N LYS A 42 -42.20 -17.01 -8.93
CA LYS A 42 -43.51 -16.35 -8.89
C LYS A 42 -43.52 -15.14 -9.83
N ALA A 43 -43.84 -15.36 -11.10
CA ALA A 43 -43.93 -14.32 -12.14
C ALA A 43 -44.67 -13.03 -11.71
N LEU A 44 -45.76 -13.15 -10.94
CA LEU A 44 -46.52 -12.01 -10.38
C LEU A 44 -45.74 -11.14 -9.36
N LYS A 45 -44.58 -11.62 -8.88
CA LYS A 45 -43.63 -10.92 -8.01
C LYS A 45 -42.25 -10.76 -8.67
N SER A 46 -42.12 -11.11 -9.95
CA SER A 46 -40.89 -10.99 -10.73
C SER A 46 -41.04 -9.81 -11.68
N GLU A 47 -40.08 -8.88 -11.61
CA GLU A 47 -40.13 -7.61 -12.31
C GLU A 47 -38.75 -7.32 -12.92
N MET A 48 -38.73 -6.92 -14.19
CA MET A 48 -37.55 -6.44 -14.91
C MET A 48 -37.68 -4.93 -15.05
N VAL A 49 -36.63 -4.19 -14.64
CA VAL A 49 -36.65 -2.72 -14.62
C VAL A 49 -35.42 -2.19 -15.35
N PRO A 50 -35.59 -1.39 -16.42
CA PRO A 50 -34.46 -0.81 -17.14
C PRO A 50 -33.70 0.20 -16.29
N ILE A 51 -32.39 0.28 -16.50
CA ILE A 51 -31.52 1.29 -15.90
C ILE A 51 -30.85 2.04 -17.07
N GLY A 52 -31.39 3.22 -17.40
CA GLY A 52 -31.09 3.90 -18.65
C GLY A 52 -32.03 3.47 -19.78
N GLU A 53 -31.66 3.79 -21.02
CA GLU A 53 -32.45 3.43 -22.21
C GLU A 53 -32.16 1.99 -22.65
N VAL A 54 -33.21 1.17 -22.76
CA VAL A 54 -33.12 -0.25 -23.17
C VAL A 54 -34.21 -0.51 -24.19
N GLN A 55 -33.85 -0.54 -25.48
CA GLN A 55 -34.81 -0.58 -26.59
C GLN A 55 -35.68 -1.85 -26.58
N ASN A 56 -35.08 -3.02 -26.29
CA ASN A 56 -35.74 -4.33 -26.40
C ASN A 56 -36.37 -4.82 -25.08
N ILE A 57 -36.57 -3.94 -24.09
CA ILE A 57 -37.04 -4.29 -22.72
C ILE A 57 -38.33 -5.15 -22.71
N HIS A 58 -39.23 -4.94 -23.68
CA HIS A 58 -40.46 -5.72 -23.82
C HIS A 58 -40.21 -7.19 -24.19
N VAL A 59 -39.37 -7.43 -25.20
CA VAL A 59 -39.01 -8.77 -25.67
C VAL A 59 -38.28 -9.52 -24.55
N LEU A 60 -37.34 -8.87 -23.86
CA LEU A 60 -36.58 -9.49 -22.76
C LEU A 60 -37.49 -9.85 -21.56
N ALA A 61 -38.50 -9.03 -21.25
CA ALA A 61 -39.44 -9.32 -20.17
C ALA A 61 -40.41 -10.47 -20.51
N GLU A 62 -40.90 -10.55 -21.75
CA GLU A 62 -41.72 -11.66 -22.23
C GLU A 62 -40.91 -12.96 -22.34
N SER A 63 -39.69 -12.88 -22.88
CA SER A 63 -38.73 -13.98 -22.93
C SER A 63 -38.32 -14.47 -21.53
N LEU A 64 -38.35 -13.66 -20.48
CA LEU A 64 -38.17 -14.13 -19.09
C LEU A 64 -39.49 -14.54 -18.39
N GLY A 65 -40.65 -14.09 -18.88
CA GLY A 65 -41.96 -14.32 -18.27
C GLY A 65 -42.23 -13.46 -17.03
N CYS A 66 -41.71 -12.23 -16.99
CA CYS A 66 -41.84 -11.29 -15.88
C CYS A 66 -42.57 -10.00 -16.29
N ARG A 67 -42.87 -9.12 -15.33
CA ARG A 67 -43.47 -7.80 -15.60
C ARG A 67 -42.38 -6.76 -15.84
N ILE A 68 -42.66 -5.76 -16.67
CA ILE A 68 -41.82 -4.56 -16.76
C ILE A 68 -42.22 -3.62 -15.62
N GLY A 69 -41.24 -3.08 -14.89
CA GLY A 69 -41.44 -2.10 -13.83
C GLY A 69 -40.59 -0.84 -14.02
N SER A 70 -40.71 0.07 -13.05
CA SER A 70 -40.05 1.38 -13.06
C SER A 70 -39.43 1.71 -11.71
N LEU A 71 -38.29 2.42 -11.71
CA LEU A 71 -37.80 3.08 -10.50
C LEU A 71 -38.68 4.31 -10.17
N PRO A 72 -38.95 4.60 -8.88
CA PRO A 72 -38.46 3.91 -7.70
C PRO A 72 -39.33 2.72 -7.27
N MET A 73 -38.69 1.57 -7.02
CA MET A 73 -39.32 0.33 -6.52
C MET A 73 -39.01 0.12 -5.02
N THR A 74 -39.72 -0.79 -4.32
CA THR A 74 -39.33 -1.19 -2.94
C THR A 74 -38.60 -2.53 -2.94
N TYR A 75 -37.30 -2.52 -2.62
CA TYR A 75 -36.45 -3.70 -2.49
C TYR A 75 -35.98 -3.88 -1.04
N LEU A 76 -36.13 -5.09 -0.48
CA LEU A 76 -35.82 -5.40 0.93
C LEU A 76 -36.45 -4.43 1.98
N GLY A 77 -37.56 -3.79 1.63
CA GLY A 77 -38.23 -2.79 2.48
C GLY A 77 -37.63 -1.38 2.42
N MET A 78 -36.75 -1.12 1.45
CA MET A 78 -36.15 0.19 1.14
C MET A 78 -36.48 0.61 -0.31
N PRO A 79 -36.77 1.89 -0.59
CA PRO A 79 -37.01 2.35 -1.95
C PRO A 79 -35.71 2.47 -2.76
N LEU A 80 -35.54 1.59 -3.75
CA LEU A 80 -34.44 1.61 -4.72
C LEU A 80 -34.72 2.65 -5.81
N GLY A 81 -33.70 3.36 -6.27
CA GLY A 81 -33.82 4.42 -7.29
C GLY A 81 -34.45 5.72 -6.80
N ALA A 82 -35.03 5.76 -5.58
CA ALA A 82 -35.53 6.99 -4.99
C ALA A 82 -34.37 7.92 -4.56
N PHE A 83 -34.58 9.24 -4.67
CA PHE A 83 -33.63 10.22 -4.16
C PHE A 83 -33.42 10.03 -2.65
N HIS A 84 -32.19 9.77 -2.21
CA HIS A 84 -31.73 9.66 -0.81
C HIS A 84 -32.20 10.80 0.13
N LYS A 85 -32.56 11.97 -0.41
CA LYS A 85 -33.11 13.13 0.32
C LYS A 85 -34.65 13.19 0.40
N SER A 86 -35.38 12.26 -0.23
CA SER A 86 -36.85 12.27 -0.28
C SER A 86 -37.52 11.89 1.05
N SER A 87 -38.68 12.47 1.32
CA SER A 87 -39.60 12.06 2.40
C SER A 87 -40.05 10.60 2.25
N THR A 88 -40.21 10.10 1.01
CA THR A 88 -40.61 8.72 0.71
C THR A 88 -39.70 7.66 1.34
N ILE A 89 -38.40 7.98 1.51
CA ILE A 89 -37.45 7.05 2.15
C ILE A 89 -37.51 7.16 3.69
N ARG A 90 -37.82 8.34 4.22
CA ARG A 90 -37.75 8.66 5.66
C ARG A 90 -39.01 8.25 6.41
N ASN A 91 -40.18 8.48 5.81
CA ASN A 91 -41.48 8.24 6.43
C ASN A 91 -41.71 6.77 6.84
N PRO A 92 -41.32 5.74 6.06
CA PRO A 92 -41.53 4.34 6.44
C PRO A 92 -40.80 3.91 7.72
N ILE A 93 -39.64 4.49 8.05
CA ILE A 93 -38.94 4.20 9.31
C ILE A 93 -39.66 4.85 10.50
N LEU A 94 -40.10 6.09 10.33
CA LEU A 94 -40.89 6.81 11.34
C LEU A 94 -42.19 6.05 11.62
N GLN A 95 -42.93 5.67 10.58
CA GLN A 95 -44.17 4.88 10.70
C GLN A 95 -43.95 3.52 11.39
N LYS A 96 -42.86 2.80 11.08
CA LYS A 96 -42.50 1.53 11.75
C LYS A 96 -42.21 1.72 13.24
N ILE A 97 -41.54 2.82 13.61
CA ILE A 97 -41.27 3.18 15.01
C ILE A 97 -42.57 3.59 15.70
N GLU A 98 -43.38 4.45 15.09
CA GLU A 98 -44.67 4.92 15.62
C GLU A 98 -45.66 3.77 15.84
N HIS A 99 -45.75 2.82 14.91
CA HIS A 99 -46.57 1.61 15.04
C HIS A 99 -46.11 0.72 16.21
N LYS A 100 -44.80 0.48 16.35
CA LYS A 100 -44.26 -0.33 17.46
C LYS A 100 -44.37 0.37 18.81
N LEU A 101 -44.35 1.71 18.83
CA LEU A 101 -44.65 2.48 20.04
C LEU A 101 -46.13 2.42 20.41
N ALA A 102 -47.05 2.52 19.45
CA ALA A 102 -48.48 2.38 19.70
C ALA A 102 -48.84 0.98 20.26
N GLU A 103 -48.20 -0.09 19.75
CA GLU A 103 -48.33 -1.44 20.31
C GLU A 103 -47.95 -1.50 21.81
N TRP A 104 -46.86 -0.83 22.21
CA TRP A 104 -46.34 -0.92 23.59
C TRP A 104 -46.85 0.17 24.55
N GLN A 105 -47.44 1.26 24.05
CA GLN A 105 -48.11 2.26 24.88
C GLN A 105 -49.32 1.65 25.60
N ASN A 106 -49.96 0.65 24.99
CA ASN A 106 -51.05 -0.13 25.59
C ASN A 106 -50.57 -1.18 26.62
N LEU A 107 -49.26 -1.34 26.84
CA LEU A 107 -48.69 -2.28 27.79
C LEU A 107 -48.29 -1.56 29.08
N TYR A 108 -48.70 -2.11 30.24
CA TYR A 108 -48.33 -1.64 31.57
C TYR A 108 -46.87 -1.97 31.92
N LEU A 109 -45.94 -1.33 31.20
CA LEU A 109 -44.49 -1.53 31.31
C LEU A 109 -43.87 -0.60 32.35
N SER A 110 -43.07 -1.18 33.25
CA SER A 110 -42.19 -0.44 34.17
C SER A 110 -41.15 0.39 33.40
N LYS A 111 -40.58 1.42 34.05
CA LYS A 111 -39.50 2.24 33.46
C LYS A 111 -38.30 1.40 33.00
N GLY A 112 -37.95 0.34 33.74
CA GLY A 112 -36.94 -0.63 33.33
C GLY A 112 -37.33 -1.42 32.08
N GLY A 113 -38.56 -1.94 32.01
CA GLY A 113 -39.06 -2.64 30.82
C GLY A 113 -39.08 -1.77 29.57
N ARG A 114 -39.51 -0.50 29.70
CA ARG A 114 -39.47 0.52 28.64
C ARG A 114 -38.04 0.77 28.17
N LEU A 115 -37.09 0.95 29.10
CA LEU A 115 -35.67 1.13 28.77
C LEU A 115 -35.09 -0.07 28.02
N THR A 116 -35.42 -1.29 28.44
CA THR A 116 -34.97 -2.53 27.79
C THR A 116 -35.48 -2.62 26.34
N LEU A 117 -36.79 -2.43 26.09
CA LEU A 117 -37.37 -2.44 24.74
C LEU A 117 -36.83 -1.30 23.84
N LEU A 118 -36.52 -0.16 24.44
CA LEU A 118 -35.90 0.97 23.74
C LEU A 118 -34.46 0.63 23.30
N LYS A 119 -33.67 -0.02 24.16
CA LYS A 119 -32.29 -0.43 23.87
C LYS A 119 -32.21 -1.66 22.94
N SER A 120 -33.14 -2.61 23.02
CA SER A 120 -33.13 -3.81 22.16
C SER A 120 -33.82 -3.58 20.81
N THR A 121 -34.99 -2.94 20.79
CA THR A 121 -35.88 -2.92 19.61
C THR A 121 -35.94 -1.54 18.94
N LEU A 122 -36.18 -0.44 19.68
CA LEU A 122 -36.18 0.91 19.04
C LEU A 122 -34.80 1.31 18.52
N SER A 123 -33.74 0.80 19.13
CA SER A 123 -32.35 1.02 18.69
C SER A 123 -31.95 0.12 17.50
N SER A 124 -32.70 -0.94 17.19
CA SER A 124 -32.41 -1.88 16.10
C SER A 124 -33.28 -1.69 14.86
N LEU A 125 -34.56 -1.36 15.02
CA LEU A 125 -35.50 -1.05 13.92
C LEU A 125 -34.94 -0.08 12.85
N PRO A 126 -34.27 1.05 13.19
CA PRO A 126 -33.75 1.96 12.18
C PRO A 126 -32.38 1.56 11.61
N ILE A 127 -31.69 0.54 12.14
CA ILE A 127 -30.28 0.23 11.77
C ILE A 127 -30.12 0.04 10.26
N HIS A 128 -31.03 -0.67 9.59
CA HIS A 128 -30.91 -0.91 8.16
C HIS A 128 -30.83 0.40 7.35
N PHE A 129 -31.69 1.38 7.67
CA PHE A 129 -31.63 2.72 7.08
C PHE A 129 -30.40 3.50 7.53
N LEU A 130 -30.11 3.54 8.84
CA LEU A 130 -28.97 4.28 9.40
C LEU A 130 -27.61 3.73 8.98
N SER A 131 -27.55 2.48 8.50
CA SER A 131 -26.34 1.87 7.93
C SER A 131 -26.10 2.22 6.46
N LEU A 132 -27.06 2.86 5.78
CA LEU A 132 -26.96 3.18 4.36
C LEU A 132 -27.03 4.70 4.13
N PHE A 133 -27.89 5.41 4.86
CA PHE A 133 -28.23 6.81 4.61
C PHE A 133 -27.83 7.72 5.78
N THR A 134 -27.33 8.91 5.48
CA THR A 134 -27.12 9.98 6.46
C THR A 134 -28.46 10.50 6.97
N ILE A 135 -28.70 10.43 8.29
CA ILE A 135 -29.97 10.87 8.88
C ILE A 135 -30.05 12.40 8.94
N PRO A 136 -31.12 13.04 8.43
CA PRO A 136 -31.34 14.47 8.64
C PRO A 136 -31.67 14.77 10.10
N THR A 137 -31.17 15.89 10.63
CA THR A 137 -31.37 16.29 12.03
C THR A 137 -32.83 16.29 12.46
N HIS A 138 -33.77 16.71 11.61
CA HIS A 138 -35.21 16.68 11.93
C HIS A 138 -35.76 15.25 12.10
N VAL A 139 -35.26 14.26 11.35
CA VAL A 139 -35.67 12.86 11.50
C VAL A 139 -35.08 12.28 12.78
N ALA A 140 -33.80 12.54 13.06
CA ALA A 140 -33.14 12.11 14.29
C ALA A 140 -33.84 12.69 15.53
N ASN A 141 -34.14 13.99 15.52
CA ASN A 141 -34.86 14.66 16.59
C ASN A 141 -36.29 14.10 16.76
N LYS A 142 -36.98 13.70 15.68
CA LYS A 142 -38.30 13.04 15.79
C LYS A 142 -38.17 11.63 16.39
N ILE A 143 -37.19 10.83 15.99
CA ILE A 143 -36.92 9.51 16.58
C ILE A 143 -36.57 9.64 18.06
N GLU A 144 -35.69 10.57 18.44
CA GLU A 144 -35.31 10.79 19.83
C GLU A 144 -36.46 11.36 20.68
N LYS A 145 -37.36 12.18 20.11
CA LYS A 145 -38.60 12.59 20.76
C LYS A 145 -39.54 11.40 21.01
N LEU A 146 -39.72 10.53 20.01
CA LEU A 146 -40.54 9.31 20.14
C LEU A 146 -39.99 8.35 21.21
N GLN A 147 -38.67 8.12 21.20
CA GLN A 147 -37.98 7.32 22.23
C GLN A 147 -38.12 7.93 23.64
N ARG A 148 -37.97 9.26 23.77
CA ARG A 148 -38.11 9.99 25.04
C ARG A 148 -39.53 9.95 25.59
N ASN A 149 -40.54 10.16 24.74
CA ASN A 149 -41.94 10.04 25.09
C ASN A 149 -42.29 8.60 25.54
N PHE A 150 -41.73 7.58 24.90
CA PHE A 150 -41.95 6.18 25.33
C PHE A 150 -41.34 5.89 26.70
N LEU A 151 -40.09 6.32 26.94
CA LEU A 151 -39.37 6.05 28.19
C LEU A 151 -40.07 6.66 29.41
N TRP A 152 -40.54 7.91 29.29
CA TRP A 152 -41.17 8.63 30.40
C TRP A 152 -42.70 8.47 30.45
N GLY A 153 -43.34 8.15 29.33
CA GLY A 153 -44.79 8.19 29.16
C GLY A 153 -45.31 9.62 29.03
N ASP A 154 -46.61 9.81 29.27
CA ASP A 154 -47.29 11.10 29.12
C ASP A 154 -47.02 12.09 30.28
N SER A 155 -45.94 11.87 31.05
CA SER A 155 -45.52 12.82 32.08
C SER A 155 -45.01 14.11 31.42
N LYS A 156 -45.73 15.22 31.65
CA LYS A 156 -45.40 16.56 31.11
C LYS A 156 -43.98 17.03 31.43
N THR A 157 -43.36 16.46 32.48
CA THR A 157 -41.96 16.65 32.84
C THR A 157 -41.16 15.37 32.55
N HIS A 158 -39.93 15.53 32.04
CA HIS A 158 -38.95 14.46 31.93
C HIS A 158 -38.03 14.50 33.17
N LEU A 159 -37.81 13.36 33.82
CA LEU A 159 -37.07 13.30 35.09
C LEU A 159 -35.55 13.45 34.94
N VAL A 160 -35.01 13.09 33.77
CA VAL A 160 -33.58 13.14 33.48
C VAL A 160 -33.36 13.71 32.08
N GLU A 161 -32.36 14.57 31.96
CA GLU A 161 -31.86 15.13 30.71
C GLU A 161 -31.46 14.05 29.71
N TRP A 162 -31.85 14.20 28.44
CA TRP A 162 -31.73 13.13 27.45
C TRP A 162 -30.28 12.78 27.11
N ASP A 163 -29.36 13.75 27.15
CA ASP A 163 -27.94 13.48 26.92
C ASP A 163 -27.29 12.69 28.07
N LYS A 164 -27.81 12.83 29.32
CA LYS A 164 -27.44 11.97 30.44
C LYS A 164 -28.05 10.56 30.32
N VAL A 165 -29.27 10.44 29.80
CA VAL A 165 -29.87 9.15 29.42
C VAL A 165 -29.06 8.44 28.32
N CYS A 166 -28.51 9.20 27.38
CA CYS A 166 -27.67 8.68 26.28
C CYS A 166 -26.21 8.40 26.66
N ALA A 167 -25.72 8.85 27.82
CA ALA A 167 -24.35 8.59 28.26
C ALA A 167 -24.11 7.09 28.52
N PRO A 168 -22.85 6.60 28.42
CA PRO A 168 -22.48 5.23 28.79
C PRO A 168 -22.83 4.90 30.24
N LEU A 169 -23.03 3.61 30.55
CA LEU A 169 -23.26 3.14 31.93
C LEU A 169 -22.08 3.49 32.86
N GLU A 170 -20.85 3.39 32.35
CA GLU A 170 -19.61 3.79 33.04
C GLU A 170 -19.64 5.26 33.49
N ASN A 171 -20.31 6.13 32.72
CA ASN A 171 -20.47 7.56 33.03
C ASN A 171 -21.78 7.86 33.79
N GLY A 172 -22.40 6.85 34.41
CA GLY A 172 -23.67 6.98 35.15
C GLY A 172 -24.92 7.16 34.27
N GLY A 173 -24.81 6.96 32.96
CA GLY A 173 -25.93 7.07 32.03
C GLY A 173 -26.73 5.78 31.85
N LEU A 174 -27.79 5.83 31.04
CA LEU A 174 -28.64 4.65 30.76
C LEU A 174 -28.20 3.90 29.49
N GLY A 175 -27.19 4.36 28.77
CA GLY A 175 -26.64 3.71 27.59
C GLY A 175 -27.61 3.67 26.40
N VAL A 176 -28.41 4.74 26.23
CA VAL A 176 -29.29 4.92 25.06
C VAL A 176 -28.49 5.49 23.89
N ARG A 177 -28.61 4.90 22.69
CA ARG A 177 -27.85 5.37 21.52
C ARG A 177 -28.48 6.62 20.89
N LYS A 178 -27.80 7.76 20.99
CA LYS A 178 -28.18 9.00 20.27
C LYS A 178 -28.15 8.75 18.75
N SER A 179 -29.23 9.10 18.06
CA SER A 179 -29.48 8.66 16.67
C SER A 179 -28.50 9.26 15.67
N THR A 180 -28.09 10.52 15.89
CA THR A 180 -27.09 11.20 15.05
C THR A 180 -25.70 10.58 15.20
N THR A 181 -25.24 10.37 16.44
CA THR A 181 -23.93 9.74 16.72
C THR A 181 -23.88 8.31 16.18
N PHE A 182 -24.92 7.51 16.45
CA PHE A 182 -24.96 6.12 15.99
C PHE A 182 -25.02 6.00 14.46
N ASN A 183 -25.68 6.94 13.75
CA ASN A 183 -25.60 7.02 12.29
C ASN A 183 -24.17 7.32 11.82
N LYS A 184 -23.47 8.31 12.41
CA LYS A 184 -22.06 8.59 12.07
C LYS A 184 -21.18 7.34 12.23
N THR A 185 -21.32 6.59 13.32
CA THR A 185 -20.58 5.33 13.54
C THR A 185 -20.91 4.27 12.48
N LEU A 186 -22.19 4.09 12.14
CA LEU A 186 -22.63 3.11 11.14
C LEU A 186 -22.16 3.47 9.72
N LEU A 187 -22.04 4.75 9.37
CA LEU A 187 -21.48 5.19 8.09
C LEU A 187 -19.94 5.15 8.10
N GLY A 188 -19.29 5.41 9.25
CA GLY A 188 -17.85 5.20 9.45
C GLY A 188 -17.43 3.75 9.19
N LYS A 189 -18.28 2.76 9.49
CA LYS A 189 -18.05 1.36 9.12
C LYS A 189 -17.91 1.16 7.59
N TRP A 190 -18.52 1.98 6.75
CA TRP A 190 -18.34 1.89 5.30
C TRP A 190 -17.06 2.58 4.82
N LEU A 191 -16.65 3.67 5.47
CA LEU A 191 -15.36 4.30 5.23
C LEU A 191 -14.21 3.33 5.58
N TRP A 192 -14.30 2.66 6.73
CA TRP A 192 -13.39 1.58 7.11
C TRP A 192 -13.28 0.49 6.05
N ARG A 193 -14.44 -0.04 5.63
CA ARG A 193 -14.50 -1.14 4.65
C ARG A 193 -14.07 -0.72 3.25
N PHE A 194 -13.98 0.57 2.94
CA PHE A 194 -13.44 1.02 1.65
C PHE A 194 -11.92 0.79 1.56
N GLY A 195 -11.18 1.14 2.63
CA GLY A 195 -9.76 0.81 2.73
C GLY A 195 -9.51 -0.68 2.97
N ALA A 196 -10.27 -1.31 3.86
CA ALA A 196 -10.03 -2.69 4.28
C ALA A 196 -10.59 -3.80 3.34
N GLU A 197 -11.40 -3.47 2.32
CA GLU A 197 -12.04 -4.47 1.43
C GLU A 197 -11.78 -4.25 -0.07
N GLU A 198 -10.53 -3.96 -0.45
CA GLU A 198 -10.09 -3.65 -1.83
C GLU A 198 -10.71 -4.54 -2.93
N THR A 199 -10.74 -5.86 -2.70
CA THR A 199 -11.17 -6.86 -3.69
C THR A 199 -12.68 -6.87 -3.96
N ARG A 200 -13.50 -6.21 -3.13
CA ARG A 200 -14.96 -6.31 -3.23
C ARG A 200 -15.50 -5.46 -4.37
N LEU A 201 -16.46 -6.01 -5.11
CA LEU A 201 -17.10 -5.34 -6.25
C LEU A 201 -17.66 -3.94 -5.90
N TRP A 202 -18.29 -3.79 -4.73
CA TRP A 202 -18.84 -2.50 -4.29
C TRP A 202 -17.73 -1.43 -4.12
N ARG A 203 -16.60 -1.82 -3.52
CA ARG A 203 -15.41 -0.97 -3.31
C ARG A 203 -14.80 -0.60 -4.66
N ARG A 204 -14.61 -1.57 -5.56
CA ARG A 204 -14.11 -1.35 -6.92
C ARG A 204 -15.00 -0.41 -7.74
N VAL A 205 -16.32 -0.53 -7.68
CA VAL A 205 -17.25 0.39 -8.38
C VAL A 205 -17.17 1.82 -7.83
N VAL A 206 -17.04 1.98 -6.50
CA VAL A 206 -16.83 3.28 -5.87
C VAL A 206 -15.48 3.88 -6.27
N ALA A 207 -14.40 3.08 -6.23
CA ALA A 207 -13.06 3.49 -6.62
C ALA A 207 -12.97 3.92 -8.09
N LEU A 208 -13.57 3.15 -9.01
CA LEU A 208 -13.62 3.50 -10.44
C LEU A 208 -14.43 4.77 -10.69
N LYS A 209 -15.52 5.00 -9.95
CA LYS A 209 -16.36 6.20 -10.13
C LYS A 209 -15.75 7.48 -9.54
N PHE A 210 -15.12 7.40 -8.37
CA PHE A 210 -14.69 8.59 -7.62
C PHE A 210 -13.16 8.75 -7.57
N GLY A 211 -12.39 7.74 -8.00
CA GLY A 211 -10.95 7.68 -7.80
C GLY A 211 -10.56 7.36 -6.35
N GLU A 212 -9.28 7.03 -6.16
CA GLU A 212 -8.68 6.68 -4.87
C GLU A 212 -7.73 7.77 -4.36
N GLU A 213 -7.60 7.85 -3.04
CA GLU A 213 -6.77 8.77 -2.25
C GLU A 213 -6.13 7.99 -1.09
N TRP A 214 -5.06 8.52 -0.47
CA TRP A 214 -4.36 7.88 0.66
C TRP A 214 -3.96 6.41 0.41
N GLY A 215 -3.42 6.11 -0.78
CA GLY A 215 -3.00 4.76 -1.13
C GLY A 215 -4.14 3.73 -1.15
N GLY A 216 -5.37 4.16 -1.43
CA GLY A 216 -6.56 3.31 -1.49
C GLY A 216 -7.42 3.28 -0.23
N TRP A 217 -6.98 3.92 0.86
CA TRP A 217 -7.73 3.97 2.12
C TRP A 217 -8.97 4.84 2.08
N THR A 218 -9.09 5.78 1.14
CA THR A 218 -10.29 6.59 0.95
C THR A 218 -10.55 6.87 -0.53
N SER A 219 -11.79 7.17 -0.90
CA SER A 219 -12.09 7.68 -2.24
C SER A 219 -11.75 9.17 -2.30
N LYS A 220 -11.56 9.73 -3.50
CA LYS A 220 -11.53 11.19 -3.63
C LYS A 220 -12.87 11.79 -3.23
N LEU A 221 -12.87 13.05 -2.82
CA LEU A 221 -14.11 13.81 -2.63
C LEU A 221 -14.59 14.35 -3.98
N ASP A 222 -15.74 13.85 -4.43
CA ASP A 222 -16.42 14.28 -5.64
C ASP A 222 -16.64 15.81 -5.67
N ARG A 223 -16.07 16.47 -6.68
CA ARG A 223 -16.17 17.91 -6.92
C ARG A 223 -17.35 18.29 -7.84
N GLU A 224 -18.01 17.33 -8.49
CA GLU A 224 -19.09 17.65 -9.42
C GLU A 224 -20.29 18.28 -8.70
N VAL A 225 -20.87 19.31 -9.29
CA VAL A 225 -21.99 20.05 -8.68
C VAL A 225 -23.29 19.23 -8.75
N HIS A 226 -23.43 18.36 -9.76
CA HIS A 226 -24.67 17.65 -10.11
C HIS A 226 -24.65 16.15 -9.70
N GLY A 227 -24.11 15.86 -8.51
CA GLY A 227 -23.92 14.49 -8.02
C GLY A 227 -24.26 14.29 -6.54
N CYS A 228 -25.55 14.29 -6.17
CA CYS A 228 -25.95 13.96 -4.80
C CYS A 228 -25.97 12.44 -4.55
N GLY A 229 -24.80 11.81 -4.59
CA GLY A 229 -24.63 10.36 -4.38
C GLY A 229 -24.74 9.91 -2.93
N LEU A 230 -25.16 8.65 -2.73
CA LEU A 230 -25.15 7.99 -1.42
C LEU A 230 -23.73 7.95 -0.85
N TRP A 231 -22.77 7.49 -1.65
CA TRP A 231 -21.35 7.43 -1.26
C TRP A 231 -20.78 8.79 -0.88
N ARG A 232 -21.10 9.85 -1.64
CA ARG A 232 -20.67 11.23 -1.32
C ARG A 232 -21.14 11.65 0.08
N SER A 233 -22.37 11.30 0.45
CA SER A 233 -22.93 11.57 1.78
C SER A 233 -22.24 10.80 2.92
N ILE A 234 -21.58 9.67 2.59
CA ILE A 234 -20.73 8.89 3.50
C ILE A 234 -19.30 9.50 3.55
N ARG A 235 -18.70 9.82 2.40
CA ARG A 235 -17.36 10.43 2.26
C ARG A 235 -17.25 11.82 2.91
N MET A 236 -18.35 12.58 2.99
CA MET A 236 -18.42 13.82 3.80
C MET A 236 -18.20 13.57 5.32
N GLY A 237 -18.35 12.33 5.80
CA GLY A 237 -18.04 11.96 7.18
C GLY A 237 -16.56 11.61 7.42
N TRP A 238 -15.71 11.63 6.38
CA TRP A 238 -14.33 11.16 6.46
C TRP A 238 -13.46 11.95 7.43
N GLU A 239 -13.54 13.28 7.45
CA GLU A 239 -12.65 14.10 8.28
C GLU A 239 -12.77 13.71 9.77
N VAL A 240 -14.01 13.75 10.30
CA VAL A 240 -14.37 13.31 11.66
C VAL A 240 -14.08 11.82 11.91
N PHE A 241 -14.15 10.98 10.87
CA PHE A 241 -13.79 9.57 10.99
C PHE A 241 -12.27 9.39 11.13
N SER A 242 -11.48 10.11 10.33
CA SER A 242 -10.03 10.02 10.25
C SER A 242 -9.32 10.50 11.52
N GLU A 243 -9.88 11.50 12.22
CA GLU A 243 -9.48 11.92 13.58
C GLU A 243 -9.48 10.77 14.60
N ASN A 244 -10.30 9.73 14.36
CA ASN A 244 -10.49 8.58 15.22
C ASN A 244 -9.79 7.30 14.72
N ILE A 245 -9.08 7.35 13.58
CA ILE A 245 -8.24 6.24 13.09
C ILE A 245 -6.84 6.37 13.69
N ARG A 246 -6.22 5.23 14.04
CA ARG A 246 -4.78 5.15 14.33
C ARG A 246 -4.14 4.08 13.46
N PHE A 247 -3.11 4.44 12.70
CA PHE A 247 -2.37 3.49 11.86
C PHE A 247 -1.15 2.96 12.62
N GLU A 248 -1.21 1.71 13.10
CA GLU A 248 -0.11 1.10 13.88
C GLU A 248 1.14 0.77 13.04
N ALA A 249 1.05 0.84 11.72
CA ALA A 249 2.15 0.57 10.78
C ALA A 249 3.44 1.35 11.12
N MET A 250 3.31 2.63 11.51
CA MET A 250 4.47 3.46 11.84
C MET A 250 5.08 3.14 13.21
N GLY A 251 4.32 2.53 14.13
CA GLY A 251 4.79 2.17 15.47
C GLY A 251 5.90 1.13 15.42
N ARG A 252 5.69 0.03 14.67
CA ARG A 252 6.72 -1.02 14.51
C ARG A 252 7.99 -0.44 13.86
N ALA A 253 7.85 0.28 12.74
CA ALA A 253 8.98 0.92 12.05
C ALA A 253 9.76 1.90 12.95
N ALA A 254 9.06 2.76 13.71
CA ALA A 254 9.68 3.70 14.65
C ALA A 254 10.40 2.98 15.80
N THR A 255 9.83 1.90 16.36
CA THR A 255 10.54 1.12 17.41
C THR A 255 11.78 0.40 16.88
N SER A 256 11.77 -0.07 15.62
CA SER A 256 12.97 -0.64 14.98
C SER A 256 14.03 0.42 14.70
N LEU A 257 13.62 1.61 14.25
CA LEU A 257 14.52 2.75 14.04
C LEU A 257 15.12 3.28 15.34
N SER A 258 14.36 3.36 16.43
CA SER A 258 14.91 3.70 17.76
C SER A 258 15.96 2.68 18.16
N LYS A 259 15.60 1.39 18.20
CA LYS A 259 16.54 0.30 18.55
C LYS A 259 17.82 0.36 17.71
N LEU A 260 17.71 0.56 16.40
CA LEU A 260 18.87 0.69 15.52
C LEU A 260 19.72 1.93 15.85
N ALA A 261 19.10 3.08 16.12
CA ALA A 261 19.79 4.31 16.50
C ALA A 261 20.42 4.24 17.90
N ASP A 262 19.83 3.47 18.80
CA ASP A 262 20.30 3.26 20.17
C ASP A 262 21.49 2.28 20.18
N THR A 263 21.38 1.12 19.51
CA THR A 263 22.53 0.20 19.30
C THR A 263 23.68 0.87 18.53
N ALA A 264 23.38 1.71 17.53
CA ALA A 264 24.42 2.47 16.83
C ALA A 264 25.11 3.51 17.74
N ARG A 265 24.45 4.00 18.79
CA ARG A 265 25.04 4.93 19.77
C ARG A 265 25.96 4.21 20.77
N GLU A 266 25.68 2.93 21.04
CA GLU A 266 26.47 2.08 21.93
C GLU A 266 27.71 1.49 21.22
N GLU A 267 27.56 0.99 19.99
CA GLU A 267 28.62 0.24 19.29
C GLU A 267 29.53 1.08 18.38
N LEU A 268 29.12 2.28 17.96
CA LEU A 268 30.00 3.13 17.15
C LEU A 268 31.21 3.67 17.94
N PRO A 269 31.09 4.08 19.23
CA PRO A 269 32.25 4.49 20.04
C PRO A 269 33.25 3.35 20.31
N SER A 270 32.76 2.15 20.64
CA SER A 270 33.60 0.95 20.89
C SER A 270 34.38 0.57 19.63
N THR A 271 33.69 0.48 18.49
CA THR A 271 34.28 0.17 17.18
C THR A 271 35.30 1.23 16.75
N MET A 272 34.98 2.52 16.90
CA MET A 272 35.88 3.61 16.54
C MET A 272 37.12 3.69 17.46
N ALA A 273 36.98 3.33 18.74
CA ALA A 273 38.11 3.20 19.65
C ALA A 273 39.02 2.01 19.26
N ALA A 274 38.45 0.86 18.92
CA ALA A 274 39.22 -0.30 18.44
C ALA A 274 39.98 0.00 17.14
N ILE A 275 39.33 0.63 16.15
CA ILE A 275 39.98 1.08 14.91
C ILE A 275 41.12 2.06 15.20
N ARG A 276 40.96 2.97 16.16
CA ARG A 276 42.00 3.91 16.57
C ARG A 276 43.20 3.19 17.24
N LEU A 277 42.95 2.21 18.08
CA LEU A 277 44.00 1.42 18.73
C LEU A 277 44.80 0.61 17.71
N SER A 278 44.14 -0.15 16.83
CA SER A 278 44.84 -0.88 15.76
C SER A 278 45.56 0.06 14.78
N GLY A 279 45.03 1.27 14.54
CA GLY A 279 45.75 2.31 13.79
C GLY A 279 47.04 2.80 14.47
N MET A 280 47.07 2.83 15.81
CA MET A 280 48.29 3.12 16.57
C MET A 280 49.26 1.93 16.53
N GLU A 281 48.81 0.70 16.78
CA GLU A 281 49.63 -0.51 16.70
C GLU A 281 50.30 -0.66 15.32
N ILE A 282 49.57 -0.42 14.23
CA ILE A 282 50.11 -0.42 12.86
C ILE A 282 51.15 0.70 12.67
N SER A 283 50.95 1.86 13.29
CA SER A 283 51.90 3.00 13.20
C SER A 283 53.21 2.68 13.94
N ASP A 284 53.12 2.12 15.14
CA ASP A 284 54.28 1.76 15.96
C ASP A 284 55.08 0.62 15.29
N LEU A 285 54.41 -0.42 14.77
CA LEU A 285 55.06 -1.49 13.98
C LEU A 285 55.73 -0.96 12.70
N THR A 286 55.14 0.04 12.04
CA THR A 286 55.74 0.69 10.87
C THR A 286 56.99 1.49 11.26
N LEU A 287 56.97 2.13 12.44
CA LEU A 287 58.12 2.84 12.97
C LEU A 287 59.26 1.89 13.35
N GLU A 288 58.98 0.77 14.03
CA GLU A 288 59.96 -0.28 14.32
C GLU A 288 60.59 -0.85 13.04
N GLN A 289 59.79 -1.14 12.00
CA GLN A 289 60.32 -1.59 10.71
C GLN A 289 61.20 -0.52 10.04
N SER A 290 60.90 0.77 10.20
CA SER A 290 61.75 1.85 9.68
C SER A 290 63.11 1.93 10.39
N VAL A 291 63.14 1.73 11.71
CA VAL A 291 64.38 1.70 12.52
C VAL A 291 65.23 0.49 12.13
N LEU A 292 64.64 -0.71 12.09
CA LEU A 292 65.32 -1.93 11.65
C LEU A 292 65.86 -1.81 10.21
N SER A 293 65.11 -1.17 9.31
CA SER A 293 65.57 -0.91 7.94
C SER A 293 66.79 0.02 7.91
N GLN A 294 66.83 1.04 8.76
CA GLN A 294 67.99 1.94 8.89
C GLN A 294 69.19 1.21 9.50
N GLU A 295 69.01 0.39 10.54
CA GLU A 295 70.10 -0.42 11.12
C GLU A 295 70.70 -1.40 10.10
N ILE A 296 69.86 -2.03 9.27
CA ILE A 296 70.31 -2.89 8.16
C ILE A 296 71.08 -2.07 7.12
N ALA A 297 70.60 -0.89 6.73
CA ALA A 297 71.30 -0.02 5.78
C ALA A 297 72.67 0.45 6.33
N ASP A 298 72.73 0.82 7.61
CA ASP A 298 73.95 1.15 8.34
C ASP A 298 74.93 -0.03 8.42
N GLY A 299 74.42 -1.24 8.68
CA GLY A 299 75.19 -2.49 8.69
C GLY A 299 75.78 -2.80 7.32
N VAL A 300 74.97 -2.76 6.26
CA VAL A 300 75.41 -2.93 4.86
C VAL A 300 76.44 -1.87 4.47
N SER A 301 76.27 -0.62 4.91
CA SER A 301 77.25 0.46 4.69
C SER A 301 78.60 0.16 5.37
N LYS A 302 78.58 -0.25 6.64
CA LYS A 302 79.78 -0.65 7.40
C LYS A 302 80.48 -1.86 6.78
N SER A 303 79.73 -2.89 6.35
CA SER A 303 80.28 -4.03 5.61
C SER A 303 80.87 -3.62 4.25
N THR A 304 80.23 -2.69 3.54
CA THR A 304 80.73 -2.17 2.26
C THR A 304 82.04 -1.41 2.44
N GLN A 305 82.17 -0.58 3.48
CA GLN A 305 83.43 0.09 3.83
C GLN A 305 84.53 -0.91 4.20
N ALA A 306 84.20 -1.96 4.97
CA ALA A 306 85.13 -3.03 5.33
C ALA A 306 85.64 -3.82 4.10
N VAL A 307 84.82 -3.96 3.06
CA VAL A 307 85.21 -4.58 1.77
C VAL A 307 85.99 -3.60 0.86
N GLN A 308 85.70 -2.29 0.93
CA GLN A 308 86.45 -1.29 0.16
C GLN A 308 87.87 -1.05 0.68
N ALA A 309 88.14 -1.28 1.97
CA ALA A 309 89.48 -1.16 2.54
C ALA A 309 90.55 -2.04 1.84
N PRO A 310 90.35 -3.36 1.64
CA PRO A 310 91.27 -4.18 0.84
C PRO A 310 91.24 -3.84 -0.66
N GLU A 311 90.10 -3.43 -1.24
CA GLU A 311 90.07 -2.97 -2.64
C GLU A 311 90.98 -1.76 -2.87
N ALA A 312 91.04 -0.81 -1.94
CA ALA A 312 91.89 0.37 -2.06
C ALA A 312 93.38 0.00 -2.16
N GLY A 313 93.84 -0.98 -1.36
CA GLY A 313 95.20 -1.52 -1.45
C GLY A 313 95.48 -2.18 -2.82
N ILE A 314 94.54 -2.98 -3.33
CA ILE A 314 94.64 -3.60 -4.66
C ILE A 314 94.71 -2.53 -5.77
N ARG A 315 93.90 -1.46 -5.68
CA ARG A 315 93.91 -0.35 -6.65
C ARG A 315 95.22 0.44 -6.62
N GLN A 316 95.85 0.61 -5.46
CA GLN A 316 97.13 1.32 -5.34
C GLN A 316 98.28 0.54 -6.01
N ILE A 317 98.32 -0.79 -5.85
CA ILE A 317 99.22 -1.68 -6.62
C ILE A 317 98.96 -1.53 -8.13
N GLY A 318 97.68 -1.56 -8.53
CA GLY A 318 97.24 -1.40 -9.92
C GLY A 318 97.38 0.00 -10.54
N ALA A 319 97.85 1.00 -9.78
CA ALA A 319 98.09 2.37 -10.27
C ALA A 319 99.56 2.55 -10.68
N VAL A 320 100.51 2.14 -9.82
CA VAL A 320 101.96 2.23 -10.08
C VAL A 320 102.32 1.52 -11.40
N ALA A 321 101.75 0.35 -11.64
CA ALA A 321 101.98 -0.43 -12.86
C ALA A 321 101.54 0.28 -14.16
N ARG A 322 100.52 1.16 -14.11
CA ARG A 322 100.02 1.88 -15.29
C ARG A 322 100.78 3.16 -15.61
N GLN A 323 101.41 3.78 -14.61
CA GLN A 323 102.10 5.05 -14.79
C GLN A 323 103.38 4.92 -15.63
N GLN A 324 104.00 3.73 -15.64
CA GLN A 324 105.13 3.41 -16.53
C GLN A 324 104.72 3.28 -18.01
N THR A 325 103.50 2.80 -18.32
CA THR A 325 103.09 2.46 -19.69
C THR A 325 102.69 3.67 -20.53
N ILE A 326 102.12 4.71 -19.89
CA ILE A 326 101.41 5.79 -20.61
C ILE A 326 102.37 6.82 -21.25
N SER A 327 103.56 7.05 -20.66
CA SER A 327 104.53 8.02 -21.17
C SER A 327 105.06 7.69 -22.58
N MET A 328 105.00 6.42 -22.98
CA MET A 328 105.46 5.95 -24.29
C MET A 328 104.50 6.28 -25.44
N ILE A 329 103.20 6.45 -25.16
CA ILE A 329 102.14 6.40 -26.19
C ILE A 329 101.80 7.79 -26.73
N GLN A 330 101.77 8.82 -25.88
CA GLN A 330 101.04 10.06 -26.17
C GLN A 330 101.77 11.07 -27.09
N LYS A 331 102.87 10.67 -27.76
CA LYS A 331 103.82 11.59 -28.41
C LYS A 331 103.56 11.88 -29.91
N ARG A 332 102.47 11.42 -30.56
CA ARG A 332 102.46 11.34 -32.05
C ARG A 332 101.24 11.68 -32.94
N ALA A 333 100.00 11.83 -32.45
CA ALA A 333 98.85 12.29 -33.29
C ALA A 333 97.65 12.73 -32.42
N SER A 334 96.92 13.83 -32.59
CA SER A 334 96.92 15.02 -33.48
C SER A 334 96.31 14.97 -34.91
N LEU A 335 95.01 15.34 -35.01
CA LEU A 335 94.31 16.14 -36.06
C LEU A 335 93.62 15.38 -37.27
N PRO A 336 92.67 15.97 -38.07
CA PRO A 336 91.20 15.99 -37.74
C PRO A 336 90.10 16.07 -38.89
N ILE A 337 88.79 16.13 -38.50
CA ILE A 337 87.70 17.10 -38.93
C ILE A 337 86.61 16.85 -40.05
N ILE A 338 85.29 17.04 -39.69
CA ILE A 338 84.06 17.50 -40.47
C ILE A 338 83.41 16.60 -41.57
N SER A 339 82.08 16.54 -41.93
CA SER A 339 80.71 17.04 -41.50
C SER A 339 79.56 16.05 -41.97
N LEU A 340 78.25 16.26 -42.29
CA LEU A 340 77.31 17.40 -42.58
C LEU A 340 75.78 17.14 -42.25
N GLN A 341 74.82 16.97 -43.22
CA GLN A 341 73.32 16.87 -43.04
C GLN A 341 72.60 15.87 -44.05
N PRO A 342 71.24 15.82 -44.31
CA PRO A 342 70.18 15.11 -43.54
C PRO A 342 69.15 14.24 -44.40
N VAL A 343 67.87 14.12 -43.94
CA VAL A 343 66.57 13.74 -44.62
C VAL A 343 66.00 12.27 -44.54
N VAL A 344 64.64 12.18 -44.57
CA VAL A 344 63.70 11.06 -44.88
C VAL A 344 63.21 10.15 -43.71
N ALA A 345 61.99 9.60 -43.86
CA ALA A 345 61.21 8.85 -42.87
C ALA A 345 60.83 7.41 -43.32
N GLY A 346 60.22 6.62 -42.42
CA GLY A 346 59.19 5.64 -42.82
C GLY A 346 59.52 4.13 -42.84
N ALA A 347 60.07 3.55 -41.76
CA ALA A 347 60.42 2.11 -41.75
C ALA A 347 60.02 1.28 -40.50
N ALA A 348 58.96 1.65 -39.76
CA ALA A 348 58.49 0.90 -38.57
C ALA A 348 57.09 0.24 -38.70
N LYS A 349 56.43 0.35 -39.86
CA LYS A 349 55.03 -0.06 -40.08
C LYS A 349 54.82 -1.58 -40.31
N LYS A 350 55.62 -2.45 -39.69
CA LYS A 350 55.57 -3.92 -39.89
C LYS A 350 55.59 -4.79 -38.62
N THR A 351 56.07 -4.32 -37.47
CA THR A 351 56.18 -5.14 -36.25
C THR A 351 54.96 -5.04 -35.33
N SER A 352 54.33 -3.88 -35.20
CA SER A 352 53.10 -3.71 -34.38
C SER A 352 51.90 -4.50 -34.94
N HIS A 353 51.78 -4.61 -36.27
CA HIS A 353 50.59 -5.18 -36.90
C HIS A 353 50.46 -6.71 -36.69
N ALA A 354 51.59 -7.43 -36.53
CA ALA A 354 51.61 -8.85 -36.21
C ALA A 354 51.08 -9.16 -34.80
N VAL A 355 51.43 -8.33 -33.82
CA VAL A 355 50.95 -8.47 -32.42
C VAL A 355 49.42 -8.31 -32.35
N GLY A 356 48.86 -7.42 -33.18
CA GLY A 356 47.41 -7.20 -33.27
C GLY A 356 46.57 -8.38 -33.78
N GLN A 357 47.18 -9.40 -34.40
CA GLN A 357 46.48 -10.61 -34.86
C GLN A 357 46.56 -11.78 -33.86
N ALA A 358 47.67 -11.91 -33.13
CA ALA A 358 47.85 -12.98 -32.15
C ALA A 358 46.84 -12.88 -30.99
N THR A 359 46.79 -11.73 -30.30
CA THR A 359 45.94 -11.55 -29.10
C THR A 359 44.45 -11.65 -29.42
N LYS A 360 44.03 -11.18 -30.61
CA LYS A 360 42.63 -11.22 -31.05
C LYS A 360 42.12 -12.63 -31.36
N THR A 361 43.03 -13.58 -31.62
CA THR A 361 42.70 -14.99 -31.85
C THR A 361 42.43 -15.74 -30.54
N LEU A 362 43.04 -15.31 -29.42
CA LEU A 362 42.97 -16.03 -28.15
C LEU A 362 41.65 -15.80 -27.39
N MET A 363 41.15 -14.55 -27.32
CA MET A 363 39.90 -14.25 -26.60
C MET A 363 38.65 -14.83 -27.29
N ASN A 364 38.69 -15.00 -28.61
CA ASN A 364 37.61 -15.63 -29.39
C ASN A 364 37.43 -17.14 -29.07
N MET A 365 38.30 -17.76 -28.26
CA MET A 365 38.13 -19.14 -27.78
C MET A 365 37.45 -19.25 -26.39
N ILE A 366 37.26 -18.14 -25.66
CA ILE A 366 36.78 -18.20 -24.26
C ILE A 366 35.28 -17.90 -24.13
N PHE A 367 34.69 -17.10 -25.03
CA PHE A 367 33.25 -16.80 -25.00
C PHE A 367 32.49 -17.56 -26.10
N ARG A 368 31.79 -18.65 -25.72
CA ARG A 368 30.85 -19.38 -26.58
C ARG A 368 29.56 -19.71 -25.84
N GLY A 369 28.49 -18.96 -26.14
CA GLY A 369 27.20 -18.96 -25.45
C GLY A 369 27.11 -17.73 -24.54
N GLU A 370 26.15 -16.82 -24.68
CA GLU A 370 24.71 -17.05 -24.85
C GLU A 370 24.04 -16.22 -25.96
N PHE A 371 22.71 -16.27 -26.02
CA PHE A 371 21.86 -15.66 -27.06
C PHE A 371 21.40 -14.23 -26.70
N SER A 372 20.71 -13.58 -27.64
CA SER A 372 20.18 -12.21 -27.55
C SER A 372 18.86 -12.10 -26.77
N SER A 373 18.41 -10.83 -26.58
CA SER A 373 17.00 -10.38 -26.42
C SER A 373 16.25 -10.82 -25.15
N GLU A 374 15.37 -10.02 -24.51
CA GLU A 374 14.86 -8.66 -24.83
C GLU A 374 14.37 -7.92 -23.55
N SER A 375 13.61 -6.82 -23.69
CA SER A 375 12.89 -6.09 -22.62
C SER A 375 11.69 -6.91 -22.05
N GLU A 376 10.89 -6.50 -21.05
CA GLU A 376 10.54 -5.17 -20.53
C GLU A 376 10.00 -5.22 -19.07
N ASP A 377 9.36 -4.14 -18.59
CA ASP A 377 8.85 -3.89 -17.22
C ASP A 377 8.07 -5.02 -16.51
N ASP A 378 8.15 -5.04 -15.16
CA ASP A 378 6.94 -4.91 -14.34
C ASP A 378 7.22 -4.21 -12.98
N SER A 379 6.19 -3.54 -12.46
CA SER A 379 6.20 -2.67 -11.29
C SER A 379 5.79 -3.41 -10.00
N GLY A 380 6.77 -3.71 -9.15
CA GLY A 380 6.57 -4.42 -7.88
C GLY A 380 5.78 -3.63 -6.82
N HIS A 381 4.45 -3.66 -6.87
CA HIS A 381 3.57 -3.12 -5.83
C HIS A 381 3.72 -3.87 -4.51
N ILE A 382 4.37 -3.26 -3.52
CA ILE A 382 4.52 -3.82 -2.17
C ILE A 382 3.20 -3.66 -1.39
N ALA A 383 2.46 -4.77 -1.23
CA ALA A 383 1.26 -4.82 -0.40
C ALA A 383 1.62 -4.81 1.10
N VAL A 384 1.45 -3.66 1.76
CA VAL A 384 1.67 -3.52 3.21
C VAL A 384 0.39 -3.90 3.95
N ASN A 385 0.37 -5.08 4.60
CA ASN A 385 -0.72 -5.47 5.50
C ASN A 385 -0.75 -4.54 6.74
N ILE A 386 -1.85 -3.82 6.92
CA ILE A 386 -2.09 -2.96 8.08
C ILE A 386 -3.19 -3.59 8.95
N ASP A 387 -2.77 -4.33 9.98
CA ASP A 387 -3.64 -4.61 11.13
C ASP A 387 -3.93 -3.32 11.90
N ILE A 388 -5.17 -3.17 12.38
CA ILE A 388 -5.60 -2.02 13.17
C ILE A 388 -6.63 -2.46 14.21
N SER A 389 -6.46 -2.01 15.46
CA SER A 389 -7.42 -2.22 16.55
C SER A 389 -8.24 -0.95 16.85
N PHE A 390 -9.42 -1.13 17.47
CA PHE A 390 -10.29 -0.03 17.91
C PHE A 390 -10.14 0.25 19.41
N LYS A 391 -10.56 1.45 19.83
CA LYS A 391 -10.64 1.88 21.23
C LYS A 391 -12.03 2.43 21.54
#